data_AF-A0A258ZAZ2-F1
#
_entry.id   AF-A0A258ZAZ2-F1
#
_cell.length_a   1.000
_cell.length_b   1.000
_cell.length_c   1.000
_cell.angle_alpha   90.00
_cell.angle_beta   90.00
_cell.angle_gamma   90.00
#
_symmetry.space_group_name_H-M   'P 1'
#
loop_
_entity.id
_entity.type
_entity.pdbx_description
1 polymer ?
#
loop_
_entity_poly.entity_id
_entity_poly.type
_entity_poly.pdbx_seq_one_letter_code
_entity_poly.pdbx_strand_id
1 'polypeptide(L)'
;MKLIVIIAGAVVGLLLVRSFMLDPIEVIGWRMFWDSLFDGNISSNGLGRVFRSDTFLKSVLGMVVGAVIAVFVAAKLGLAKTGGR
;
A
#
# COMPACT_ATOMS: atom_id res chain seq x y z
N MET A 1 0.11 9.98 16.70
CA MET A 1 1.00 10.52 15.62
C MET A 1 1.78 9.43 14.89
N LYS A 2 2.39 8.43 15.56
CA LYS A 2 3.20 7.37 14.92
C LYS A 2 2.45 6.54 13.86
N LEU A 3 1.22 6.10 14.14
CA LEU A 3 0.41 5.32 13.19
C LEU A 3 0.12 6.08 11.89
N ILE A 4 -0.15 7.39 11.98
CA ILE A 4 -0.43 8.22 10.81
C ILE A 4 0.80 8.29 9.89
N VAL A 5 2.00 8.41 10.46
CA VAL A 5 3.24 8.44 9.68
C VAL A 5 3.53 7.09 9.03
N ILE A 6 3.24 5.99 9.72
CA ILE A 6 3.37 4.62 9.17
C ILE A 6 2.38 4.42 8.01
N ILE A 7 1.13 4.80 8.19
CA ILE A 7 0.09 4.70 7.15
C ILE A 7 0.44 5.59 5.96
N ALA A 8 0.88 6.83 6.20
CA ALA A 8 1.31 7.74 5.13
C ALA A 8 2.51 7.17 4.36
N GLY A 9 3.51 6.62 5.06
CA GLY A 9 4.65 5.94 4.46
C GLY A 9 4.27 4.72 3.63
N ALA A 10 3.36 3.91 4.16
CA ALA A 10 2.82 2.74 3.49
C ALA A 10 2.08 3.13 2.20
N VAL A 11 1.24 4.17 2.23
CA VAL A 11 0.53 4.69 1.06
C VAL A 11 1.49 5.28 0.04
N VAL A 12 2.50 6.05 0.46
CA VAL A 12 3.50 6.61 -0.45
C VAL A 12 4.33 5.51 -1.11
N GLY A 13 4.77 4.50 -0.35
CA GLY A 13 5.48 3.34 -0.89
C GLY A 13 4.63 2.54 -1.89
N LEU A 14 3.35 2.35 -1.58
CA LEU A 14 2.38 1.73 -2.48
C LEU A 14 2.23 2.55 -3.78
N LEU A 15 2.09 3.87 -3.69
CA LEU A 15 1.95 4.76 -4.85
C LEU A 15 3.21 4.80 -5.72
N LEU A 16 4.40 4.75 -5.10
CA LEU A 16 5.67 4.68 -5.81
C LEU A 16 5.80 3.38 -6.62
N VAL A 17 5.55 2.23 -5.99
CA VAL A 17 5.56 0.94 -6.69
C VAL A 17 4.50 0.91 -7.78
N ARG A 18 3.31 1.46 -7.52
CA ARG A 18 2.27 1.61 -8.56
C ARG A 18 2.71 2.46 -9.74
N SER A 19 3.48 3.52 -9.51
CA SER A 19 3.86 4.45 -10.58
C SER A 19 5.07 3.98 -11.37
N PHE A 20 5.97 3.19 -10.76
CA PHE A 20 7.24 2.78 -11.37
C PHE A 20 7.32 1.29 -11.74
N MET A 21 6.59 0.39 -11.06
CA MET A 21 6.71 -1.07 -11.25
C MET A 21 5.45 -1.76 -11.78
N LEU A 22 4.30 -1.08 -11.81
CA LEU A 22 3.09 -1.65 -12.39
C LEU A 22 2.96 -1.28 -13.86
N ASP A 23 2.72 -2.29 -14.69
CA ASP A 23 2.35 -2.11 -16.10
C ASP A 23 0.94 -1.51 -16.23
N PRO A 24 0.59 -0.86 -17.37
CA PRO A 24 -0.74 -0.27 -17.58
C PRO A 24 -1.90 -1.26 -17.36
N ILE A 25 -1.69 -2.53 -17.71
CA ILE A 25 -2.66 -3.62 -17.55
C ILE A 25 -2.86 -3.96 -16.07
N GLU A 26 -1.76 -4.00 -15.31
CA GLU A 26 -1.76 -4.22 -13.86
C GLU A 26 -2.51 -3.11 -13.12
N VAL A 27 -2.35 -1.84 -13.56
CA VAL A 27 -3.07 -0.69 -13.00
C VAL A 27 -4.58 -0.78 -13.22
N ILE A 28 -5.01 -1.25 -14.41
CA ILE A 28 -6.43 -1.43 -14.74
C ILE A 28 -7.04 -2.54 -13.87
N GLY A 29 -6.37 -3.68 -13.76
CA GLY A 29 -6.82 -4.79 -12.90
C GLY A 29 -6.95 -4.37 -11.43
N TRP A 30 -6.02 -3.55 -10.94
CA TRP A 30 -6.09 -2.99 -9.59
C TRP A 30 -7.25 -2.01 -9.40
N ARG A 31 -7.53 -1.16 -10.40
CA ARG A 31 -8.68 -0.25 -10.37
C ARG A 31 -9.99 -1.02 -10.34
N MET A 32 -10.15 -2.02 -11.20
CA MET A 32 -11.34 -2.88 -11.26
C MET A 32 -11.53 -3.67 -9.96
N PHE A 33 -10.44 -4.10 -9.32
CA PHE A 33 -10.50 -4.75 -8.02
C PHE A 33 -11.08 -3.83 -6.95
N TRP A 34 -10.56 -2.60 -6.82
CA TRP A 34 -11.08 -1.64 -5.84
C TRP A 34 -12.54 -1.26 -6.12
N ASP A 35 -12.88 -1.04 -7.39
CA ASP A 35 -14.24 -0.75 -7.83
C ASP A 35 -15.20 -1.87 -7.41
N SER A 36 -14.85 -3.12 -7.71
CA SER A 36 -15.62 -4.31 -7.31
C SER A 36 -15.69 -4.49 -5.79
N LEU A 37 -14.66 -4.06 -5.06
CA LEU A 37 -14.57 -4.17 -3.60
C LEU A 37 -15.46 -3.16 -2.89
N PHE A 38 -15.54 -1.93 -3.41
CA PHE A 38 -16.43 -0.89 -2.90
C PHE A 38 -17.89 -1.08 -3.34
N ASP A 39 -18.12 -1.66 -4.53
CA ASP A 39 -19.47 -2.02 -5.00
C ASP A 39 -20.02 -3.30 -4.34
N GLY A 40 -19.22 -4.00 -3.52
CA GLY A 40 -19.63 -5.22 -2.82
C GLY A 40 -19.79 -6.45 -3.73
N ASN A 41 -19.42 -6.35 -5.01
CA ASN A 41 -19.56 -7.40 -6.02
C ASN A 41 -18.35 -8.35 -6.04
N ILE A 42 -17.84 -8.69 -4.86
CA ILE A 42 -16.62 -9.48 -4.74
C ILE A 42 -16.96 -10.97 -4.81
N SER A 43 -16.75 -11.57 -5.97
CA SER A 43 -16.64 -13.02 -6.07
C SER A 43 -15.35 -13.49 -5.37
N SER A 44 -15.47 -14.42 -4.42
CA SER A 44 -14.33 -15.04 -3.70
C SER A 44 -13.26 -15.62 -4.64
N ASN A 45 -13.67 -16.06 -5.84
CA ASN A 45 -12.77 -16.56 -6.89
C ASN A 45 -11.95 -15.45 -7.57
N GLY A 46 -12.51 -14.23 -7.69
CA GLY A 46 -11.79 -13.07 -8.22
C GLY A 46 -10.77 -12.52 -7.22
N LEU A 47 -11.15 -12.49 -5.94
CA LEU A 47 -10.28 -12.14 -4.82
C LEU A 47 -9.04 -13.02 -4.78
N GLY A 48 -9.21 -14.35 -4.81
CA GLY A 48 -8.09 -15.30 -4.77
C GLY A 48 -7.11 -15.15 -5.94
N ARG A 49 -7.61 -14.76 -7.12
CA ARG A 49 -6.79 -14.53 -8.31
C ARG A 49 -6.00 -13.21 -8.22
N VAL A 50 -6.59 -12.17 -7.65
CA VAL A 50 -5.91 -10.88 -7.41
C VAL A 50 -4.85 -11.04 -6.32
N PHE A 51 -5.15 -11.72 -5.22
CA PHE A 51 -4.20 -12.01 -4.13
C PHE A 51 -3.01 -12.89 -4.58
N ARG A 52 -3.21 -13.75 -5.59
CA ARG A 52 -2.13 -14.52 -6.24
C ARG A 52 -1.39 -13.77 -7.34
N SER A 53 -1.83 -12.58 -7.72
CA SER A 53 -1.18 -11.84 -8.81
C SER A 53 0.10 -11.18 -8.32
N ASP A 54 1.11 -11.16 -9.19
CA ASP A 54 2.38 -10.46 -8.94
C ASP A 54 2.15 -8.98 -8.61
N THR A 55 1.08 -8.39 -9.15
CA THR A 55 0.58 -7.05 -8.84
C THR A 55 0.33 -6.81 -7.36
N PHE A 56 -0.36 -7.76 -6.70
CA PHE A 56 -0.68 -7.65 -5.29
C PHE A 56 0.59 -7.80 -4.44
N LEU A 57 1.45 -8.76 -4.80
CA LEU A 57 2.70 -9.00 -4.10
C LEU A 57 3.66 -7.81 -4.21
N LYS A 58 3.83 -7.24 -5.41
CA LYS A 58 4.60 -6.00 -5.64
C LYS A 58 4.04 -4.86 -4.80
N SER A 59 2.72 -4.68 -4.79
CA SER A 59 2.04 -3.63 -4.04
C SER A 59 2.22 -3.77 -2.53
N VAL A 60 2.09 -4.99 -1.99
CA VAL A 60 2.34 -5.28 -0.57
C VAL A 60 3.80 -5.06 -0.21
N LEU A 61 4.74 -5.48 -1.05
CA LEU A 61 6.16 -5.21 -0.84
C LEU A 61 6.46 -3.71 -0.81
N GLY A 62 5.89 -2.94 -1.75
CA GLY A 62 5.99 -1.48 -1.75
C GLY A 62 5.44 -0.84 -0.48
N MET A 63 4.31 -1.35 -0.01
CA MET A 63 3.66 -0.88 1.22
C MET A 63 4.51 -1.19 2.47
N VAL A 64 5.08 -2.40 2.55
CA VAL A 64 5.98 -2.83 3.64
C VAL A 64 7.27 -2.01 3.63
N VAL A 65 7.91 -1.86 2.47
CA VAL A 65 9.15 -1.07 2.33
C VAL A 65 8.89 0.40 2.65
N GLY A 66 7.81 0.99 2.14
CA GLY A 66 7.41 2.36 2.45
C GLY A 66 7.12 2.59 3.94
N ALA A 67 6.46 1.64 4.59
CA ALA A 67 6.21 1.67 6.02
C ALA A 67 7.51 1.61 6.83
N VAL A 68 8.43 0.70 6.47
CA VAL A 68 9.74 0.58 7.13
C VAL A 68 10.54 1.88 6.99
N ILE A 69 10.64 2.42 5.77
CA ILE A 69 11.35 3.68 5.51
C ILE A 69 10.73 4.82 6.33
N ALA A 70 9.40 4.94 6.36
CA ALA A 70 8.73 5.97 7.13
C ALA A 70 8.96 5.85 8.64
N VAL A 71 9.06 4.64 9.19
CA VAL A 71 9.44 4.44 10.60
C VAL A 71 10.87 4.92 10.85
N PHE A 72 11.81 4.56 9.96
CA PHE A 72 13.20 5.00 10.07
C PHE A 72 13.35 6.52 9.95
N VAL A 73 12.64 7.14 9.01
CA VAL A 73 12.61 8.59 8.80
C VAL A 73 11.96 9.28 10.00
N ALA A 74 10.83 8.77 10.51
CA ALA A 74 10.16 9.31 11.69
C ALA A 74 11.03 9.22 12.97
N ALA A 75 11.80 8.13 13.10
CA ALA A 75 12.75 7.96 14.19
C ALA A 75 13.91 8.96 14.09
N LYS A 76 14.44 9.20 12.89
CA LYS A 76 15.51 10.19 12.63
C LYS A 76 15.06 11.64 12.79
N LEU A 77 13.86 11.97 12.35
CA LEU A 77 13.27 13.30 12.47
C LEU A 77 12.74 13.61 13.88
N GLY A 78 12.85 12.68 14.84
CA GLY A 78 12.38 12.88 16.22
C GLY A 78 10.86 12.96 16.36
N LEU A 79 10.09 12.73 15.28
CA LEU A 79 8.62 12.71 15.28
C LEU A 79 8.04 11.58 16.15
N ALA A 80 8.87 10.61 16.52
CA ALA A 80 8.53 9.58 17.49
C ALA A 80 8.46 10.07 18.95
N LYS A 81 8.94 11.29 19.25
CA LYS A 81 9.03 11.85 20.63
C LYS A 81 7.88 12.80 20.99
N THR A 82 7.07 13.25 20.03
CA THR A 82 5.90 14.13 20.24
C THR A 82 4.65 13.32 20.59
N GLY A 83 4.69 12.66 21.74
CA GLY A 83 3.54 12.01 22.37
C GLY A 83 3.57 12.08 23.90
N GLY A 84 4.43 12.94 24.46
CA GLY A 84 4.42 13.28 25.87
C GLY A 84 3.65 14.58 26.06
N ARG A 85 2.34 14.46 26.28
CA ARG A 85 1.49 15.34 27.08
C ARG A 85 0.15 14.64 27.27
#